data_AF-A0A922D8I0-F1
#
_entry.id   AF-A0A922D8I0-F1
#
_cell.length_a   1.000
_cell.length_b   1.000
_cell.length_c   1.000
_cell.angle_alpha   90.00
_cell.angle_beta   90.00
_cell.angle_gamma   90.00
#
_symmetry.space_group_name_H-M   'P 1'
#
loop_
_entity.id
_entity.type
_entity.pdbx_description
1 polymer ?
#
loop_
_entity_poly.entity_id
_entity_poly.type
_entity_poly.pdbx_seq_one_letter_code
_entity_poly.pdbx_strand_id
1 'polypeptide(L)'
;MAFTAFWIALLVLPRAVHAKEYVVGDEEGWNLILDDHNVIVINATGYDKCLSPPNLGVFNSSNDRVTLTTLGDNYYICQWHCDFSDQKLMITVMRKQMLAPESSPALPPYGTNKHGQNLRGDYDFLND
;
A
#
# COMPACT_ATOMS: atom_id res chain seq x y z
N MET A 1 6.12 -39.63 29.86
CA MET A 1 5.22 -38.97 28.89
C MET A 1 5.60 -37.48 28.84
N ALA A 2 6.73 -37.14 28.22
CA ALA A 2 7.25 -35.76 28.19
C ALA A 2 7.97 -35.40 26.88
N PHE A 3 8.01 -36.33 25.91
CA PHE A 3 8.71 -36.14 24.64
C PHE A 3 7.84 -35.54 23.53
N THR A 4 6.51 -35.51 23.71
CA THR A 4 5.57 -34.97 22.71
C THR A 4 5.31 -33.47 22.88
N ALA A 5 5.53 -32.91 24.07
CA ALA A 5 5.29 -31.48 24.34
C ALA A 5 6.35 -30.57 23.70
N PHE A 6 7.58 -31.05 23.52
CA PHE A 6 8.67 -30.24 22.95
C PHE A 6 8.55 -30.04 21.44
N TRP A 7 7.96 -31.00 20.73
CA TRP A 7 7.72 -30.90 19.28
C TRP A 7 6.56 -29.96 18.93
N ILE A 8 5.54 -29.87 19.81
CA ILE A 8 4.40 -28.96 19.60
C ILE A 8 4.83 -27.51 19.82
N ALA A 9 5.75 -27.23 20.75
CA ALA A 9 6.25 -25.88 21.00
C ALA A 9 6.95 -25.25 19.76
N LEU A 10 7.54 -26.06 18.87
CA LEU A 10 8.20 -25.55 17.66
C LEU A 10 7.21 -25.14 16.55
N LEU A 11 5.96 -25.61 16.60
CA LEU A 11 4.90 -25.28 15.63
C LEU A 11 4.11 -24.02 16.03
N VAL A 12 4.23 -23.58 17.29
CA VAL A 12 3.45 -22.47 17.85
C VAL A 12 4.28 -21.20 18.07
N LEU A 13 5.61 -21.25 17.91
CA LEU A 13 6.40 -20.03 17.87
C LEU A 13 6.13 -19.30 16.55
N PRO A 14 5.53 -18.09 16.56
CA PRO A 14 5.44 -17.28 15.35
C PRO A 14 6.86 -17.10 14.82
N ARG A 15 7.09 -17.44 13.55
CA ARG A 15 8.36 -17.14 12.89
C ARG A 15 8.61 -15.66 13.10
N ALA A 16 9.65 -15.33 13.87
CA ALA A 16 10.06 -13.95 14.04
C ALA A 16 10.31 -13.39 12.63
N VAL A 17 9.40 -12.55 12.16
CA VAL A 17 9.58 -11.84 10.89
C VAL A 17 10.57 -10.74 11.20
N HIS A 18 11.84 -11.01 10.96
CA HIS A 18 12.85 -9.97 10.97
C HIS A 18 12.59 -9.06 9.78
N ALA A 19 12.30 -7.79 10.05
CA ALA A 19 12.35 -6.77 9.02
C ALA A 19 13.79 -6.71 8.49
N LYS A 20 13.99 -7.01 7.21
CA LYS A 20 15.26 -6.81 6.54
C LYS A 20 15.15 -5.53 5.73
N GLU A 21 15.81 -4.49 6.21
CA GLU A 21 16.03 -3.29 5.41
C GLU A 21 17.08 -3.61 4.35
N TYR A 22 16.73 -3.40 3.09
CA TYR A 22 17.68 -3.42 1.99
C TYR A 22 18.04 -1.98 1.70
N VAL A 23 19.21 -1.55 2.16
CA VAL A 23 19.81 -0.29 1.74
C VAL A 23 20.43 -0.55 0.37
N VAL A 24 19.84 0.08 -0.63
CA VAL A 24 20.24 0.00 -2.03
C VAL A 24 21.03 1.28 -2.29
N GLY A 25 22.36 1.21 -2.41
CA GLY A 25 23.28 2.35 -2.62
C GLY A 25 24.46 2.33 -1.64
N ASP A 26 25.66 2.69 -2.09
CA ASP A 26 26.88 2.86 -1.28
C ASP A 26 26.91 4.22 -0.56
N GLU A 27 27.99 4.52 0.19
CA GLU A 27 28.17 5.80 0.90
C GLU A 27 28.27 7.00 -0.08
N GLU A 28 28.57 6.74 -1.35
CA GLU A 28 28.57 7.72 -2.43
C GLU A 28 27.19 7.91 -3.09
N GLY A 29 26.19 7.10 -2.72
CA GLY A 29 24.85 7.09 -3.32
C GLY A 29 24.85 6.55 -4.74
N TRP A 30 23.66 6.24 -5.28
CA TRP A 30 23.54 5.98 -6.72
C TRP A 30 23.92 7.24 -7.49
N ASN A 31 25.17 7.34 -7.94
CA ASN A 31 25.54 8.22 -9.03
C ASN A 31 25.01 7.64 -10.36
N LEU A 32 23.69 7.53 -10.44
CA LEU A 32 22.96 7.45 -11.70
C LEU A 32 22.77 8.90 -12.18
N ILE A 33 23.84 9.45 -12.74
CA ILE A 33 23.67 10.49 -13.76
C ILE A 33 23.51 9.65 -15.04
N LEU A 34 22.34 9.63 -15.69
CA LEU A 34 21.90 10.67 -16.62
C LEU A 34 20.37 10.70 -16.76
N ASP A 35 19.90 11.90 -17.11
CA ASP A 35 18.55 12.39 -17.46
C ASP A 35 17.90 11.65 -18.67
N ASP A 36 18.15 10.34 -18.83
CA ASP A 36 17.73 9.52 -20.00
C ASP A 36 16.26 9.09 -19.91
N HIS A 37 15.62 9.32 -18.78
CA HIS A 37 14.23 9.01 -18.56
C HIS A 37 13.52 10.21 -17.93
N ASN A 38 12.30 10.43 -18.39
CA ASN A 38 11.37 11.34 -17.78
C ASN A 38 10.04 10.61 -17.55
N VAL A 39 9.20 11.20 -16.73
CA VAL A 39 7.80 10.84 -16.62
C VAL A 39 6.99 12.04 -17.11
N ILE A 40 6.32 11.87 -18.24
CA ILE A 40 5.41 12.86 -18.80
C ILE A 40 3.99 12.45 -18.46
N VAL A 41 3.23 13.36 -17.87
CA VAL A 41 1.79 13.21 -17.66
C VAL A 41 1.06 13.52 -18.97
N ILE A 42 0.20 12.62 -19.39
CA ILE A 42 -0.48 12.66 -20.69
C ILE A 42 -1.94 12.22 -20.55
N ASN A 43 -2.69 12.24 -21.65
CA ASN A 43 -4.05 11.69 -21.71
C ASN A 43 -4.06 10.26 -22.28
N ALA A 44 -5.23 9.60 -22.29
CA ALA A 44 -5.39 8.24 -22.82
C ALA A 44 -4.87 8.09 -24.26
N THR A 45 -5.13 9.07 -25.15
CA THR A 45 -4.64 9.03 -26.53
C THR A 45 -3.11 9.10 -26.61
N GLY A 46 -2.49 9.92 -25.77
CA GLY A 46 -1.03 9.99 -25.66
C GLY A 46 -0.45 8.67 -25.14
N TYR A 47 -1.19 7.93 -24.32
CA TYR A 47 -0.73 6.69 -23.70
C TYR A 47 -0.76 5.55 -24.71
N ASP A 48 -1.87 5.45 -25.44
CA ASP A 48 -2.07 4.43 -26.48
C ASP A 48 -1.10 4.61 -27.66
N LYS A 49 -0.75 5.86 -27.97
CA LYS A 49 0.08 6.22 -29.13
C LYS A 49 1.50 6.67 -28.76
N CYS A 50 1.87 6.60 -27.48
CA CYS A 50 3.16 7.10 -26.98
C CYS A 50 3.49 8.54 -27.38
N LEU A 51 2.49 9.42 -27.41
CA LEU A 51 2.66 10.83 -27.77
C LEU A 51 2.84 11.69 -26.52
N SER A 52 3.95 12.42 -26.45
CA SER A 52 4.22 13.37 -25.36
C SER A 52 3.25 14.57 -25.32
N PRO A 53 2.83 15.18 -26.45
CA PRO A 53 1.81 16.23 -26.41
C PRO A 53 0.48 15.67 -25.87
N PRO A 54 -0.21 16.35 -24.94
CA PRO A 54 -0.05 17.77 -24.59
C PRO A 54 0.98 18.10 -23.50
N ASN A 55 1.67 17.11 -22.93
CA ASN A 55 2.63 17.27 -21.84
C ASN A 55 2.05 18.04 -20.64
N LEU A 56 1.19 17.37 -19.87
CA LEU A 56 0.48 17.92 -18.72
C LEU A 56 1.37 18.06 -17.47
N GLY A 57 2.63 17.62 -17.54
CA GLY A 57 3.62 17.69 -16.47
C GLY A 57 4.84 16.84 -16.81
N VAL A 58 6.03 17.29 -16.42
CA VAL A 58 7.30 16.56 -16.62
C VAL A 58 8.00 16.39 -15.29
N PHE A 59 8.49 15.18 -15.07
CA PHE A 59 9.32 14.77 -13.96
C PHE A 59 10.61 14.18 -14.56
N ASN A 60 11.76 14.76 -14.26
CA ASN A 60 13.06 14.37 -14.83
C ASN A 60 14.21 14.42 -13.81
N SER A 61 13.91 14.19 -12.53
CA SER A 61 14.89 14.05 -11.46
C SER A 61 14.88 12.64 -10.89
N SER A 62 15.99 12.24 -10.26
CA SER A 62 16.12 10.91 -9.64
C SER A 62 15.22 10.70 -8.41
N ASN A 63 14.51 11.74 -7.94
CA ASN A 63 13.70 11.69 -6.73
C ASN A 63 12.31 12.33 -6.91
N ASP A 64 11.77 12.28 -8.12
CA ASP A 64 10.45 12.84 -8.38
C ASP A 64 9.33 12.09 -7.65
N ARG A 65 8.38 12.87 -7.15
CA ARG A 65 7.21 12.38 -6.42
C ARG A 65 5.93 12.87 -7.07
N VAL A 66 5.13 11.93 -7.56
CA VAL A 66 3.80 12.22 -8.12
C VAL A 66 2.74 11.99 -7.05
N THR A 67 2.02 13.05 -6.68
CA THR A 67 0.85 12.92 -5.81
C THR A 67 -0.39 12.67 -6.66
N LEU A 68 -1.08 11.56 -6.39
CA LEU A 68 -2.28 11.15 -7.11
C LEU A 68 -3.54 11.78 -6.51
N THR A 69 -3.97 12.92 -7.06
CA THR A 69 -5.11 13.69 -6.54
C THR A 69 -6.39 13.54 -7.38
N THR A 70 -6.25 13.20 -8.66
CA THR A 70 -7.36 13.11 -9.61
C THR A 70 -7.90 11.69 -9.69
N LEU A 71 -9.20 11.54 -9.43
CA LEU A 71 -9.90 10.26 -9.57
C LEU A 71 -9.92 9.79 -11.03
N GLY A 72 -9.95 8.47 -11.22
CA GLY A 72 -9.95 7.84 -12.54
C GLY A 72 -8.54 7.53 -13.02
N ASP A 73 -8.42 7.29 -14.32
CA ASP A 73 -7.17 6.85 -14.94
C ASP A 73 -6.22 8.03 -15.16
N ASN A 74 -5.00 7.89 -14.65
CA ASN A 74 -3.90 8.82 -14.81
C ASN A 74 -2.81 8.14 -15.63
N TYR A 75 -2.30 8.82 -16.67
CA TYR A 75 -1.41 8.22 -17.65
C TYR A 75 -0.03 8.88 -17.64
N TYR A 76 0.99 8.04 -17.72
CA TYR A 76 2.38 8.43 -17.62
C TYR A 76 3.20 7.68 -18.67
N ILE A 77 4.13 8.38 -19.34
CA ILE A 77 5.06 7.78 -20.31
C ILE A 77 6.46 8.34 -20.09
N CYS A 78 7.48 7.60 -20.51
CA CYS A 78 8.73 8.23 -20.91
C CYS A 78 8.66 8.63 -22.38
N GLN A 79 9.03 9.89 -22.67
CA GLN A 79 9.02 10.42 -24.03
C GLN A 79 9.83 9.58 -25.02
N TRP A 80 11.00 9.11 -24.59
CA TRP A 80 11.93 8.45 -25.49
C TRP A 80 11.71 6.95 -25.55
N HIS A 81 11.15 6.34 -24.52
CA HIS A 81 11.16 4.89 -24.34
C HIS A 81 9.78 4.24 -24.46
N CYS A 82 8.70 5.02 -24.59
CA CYS A 82 7.35 4.48 -24.70
C CYS A 82 7.18 3.62 -25.97
N ASP A 83 7.55 4.12 -27.14
CA ASP A 83 7.25 3.47 -28.42
C ASP A 83 7.95 2.11 -28.63
N PHE A 84 9.20 1.97 -28.17
CA PHE A 84 10.02 0.79 -28.45
C PHE A 84 10.25 -0.13 -27.25
N SER A 85 10.04 0.36 -26.02
CA SER A 85 10.22 -0.45 -24.81
C SER A 85 9.01 -0.48 -23.88
N ASP A 86 7.90 0.14 -24.30
CA ASP A 86 6.64 0.20 -23.55
C ASP A 86 6.82 0.81 -22.15
N GLN A 87 7.74 1.77 -22.01
CA GLN A 87 7.96 2.49 -20.75
C GLN A 87 6.81 3.48 -20.51
N LYS A 88 5.69 2.93 -20.02
CA LYS A 88 4.45 3.65 -19.71
C LYS A 88 3.72 3.04 -18.53
N LEU A 89 2.96 3.86 -17.80
CA LEU A 89 2.19 3.46 -16.64
C LEU A 89 0.82 4.13 -16.64
N MET A 90 -0.23 3.34 -16.37
CA MET A 90 -1.57 3.83 -16.08
C MET A 90 -1.91 3.52 -14.63
N ILE A 91 -2.39 4.52 -13.89
CA ILE A 91 -2.84 4.35 -12.50
C ILE A 91 -4.29 4.80 -12.38
N THR A 92 -5.17 3.90 -11.96
CA THR A 92 -6.56 4.23 -11.63
C THR A 92 -6.66 4.65 -10.17
N VAL A 93 -6.95 5.92 -9.94
CA VAL A 93 -7.17 6.47 -8.60
C VAL A 93 -8.65 6.35 -8.26
N MET A 94 -8.95 5.47 -7.31
CA MET A 94 -10.30 5.34 -6.77
C MET A 94 -10.46 6.21 -5.52
N ARG A 95 -11.70 6.59 -5.20
CA ARG A 95 -11.96 7.17 -3.88
C ARG A 95 -11.52 6.14 -2.87
N LYS A 96 -10.72 6.55 -1.89
CA LYS A 96 -10.58 5.79 -0.66
C LYS A 96 -12.02 5.54 -0.20
N GLN A 97 -12.47 4.29 -0.25
CA GLN A 97 -13.71 3.93 0.40
C GLN A 97 -13.50 4.38 1.84
N MET A 98 -14.21 5.44 2.22
CA MET A 98 -14.47 5.65 3.63
C MET A 98 -15.31 4.44 3.96
N LEU A 99 -14.66 3.37 4.43
CA LEU A 99 -15.32 2.30 5.14
C LEU A 99 -16.17 3.05 6.17
N ALA A 100 -17.47 3.16 5.89
CA ALA A 100 -18.41 3.53 6.91
C ALA A 100 -18.08 2.62 8.10
N PRO A 101 -18.02 3.12 9.35
CA PRO A 101 -17.86 2.25 10.49
C PRO A 101 -18.93 1.17 10.34
N GLU A 102 -18.47 -0.07 10.18
CA GLU A 102 -19.32 -1.23 10.06
C GLU A 102 -20.34 -1.13 11.20
N SER A 103 -21.63 -1.11 10.86
CA SER A 103 -22.69 -1.08 11.85
C SER A 103 -22.54 -2.32 12.70
N SER A 104 -21.90 -2.16 13.85
CA SER A 104 -21.70 -3.19 14.86
C SER A 104 -23.06 -3.88 15.09
N PRO A 105 -23.14 -5.23 15.03
CA PRO A 105 -24.39 -5.91 15.27
C PRO A 105 -24.91 -5.49 16.64
N ALA A 106 -26.17 -5.00 16.66
CA ALA A 106 -26.82 -4.55 17.87
C ALA A 106 -26.69 -5.63 18.96
N LEU A 107 -26.20 -5.23 20.14
CA LEU A 107 -26.11 -6.10 21.29
C LEU A 107 -27.48 -6.75 21.56
N PRO A 108 -27.53 -8.05 21.92
CA PRO A 108 -28.78 -8.68 22.32
C PRO A 108 -29.37 -7.97 23.55
N PRO A 109 -30.71 -7.96 23.69
CA PRO A 109 -31.38 -7.22 24.75
C PRO A 109 -30.89 -7.64 26.14
N TYR A 110 -30.64 -6.64 26.97
CA TYR A 110 -30.19 -6.77 28.35
C TYR A 110 -31.15 -7.67 29.15
N GLY A 111 -30.72 -8.90 29.44
CA GLY A 111 -31.44 -9.80 30.33
C GLY A 111 -31.29 -9.32 31.77
N THR A 112 -32.36 -8.81 32.38
CA THR A 112 -32.37 -8.48 33.80
C THR A 112 -32.41 -9.77 34.63
N ASN A 113 -31.32 -10.10 35.32
CA ASN A 113 -31.33 -11.06 36.42
C ASN A 113 -31.76 -10.35 37.72
N LYS A 114 -32.52 -11.07 38.55
CA LYS A 114 -33.32 -10.53 39.68
C LYS A 114 -32.50 -10.13 40.92
N HIS A 115 -31.28 -9.64 40.71
CA HIS A 115 -30.36 -9.28 41.79
C HIS A 115 -29.50 -8.05 41.48
N GLY A 116 -30.06 -7.03 40.81
CA GLY A 116 -29.71 -5.61 40.99
C GLY A 116 -28.23 -5.17 40.97
N GLN A 117 -27.32 -5.87 40.29
CA GLN A 117 -25.90 -5.50 40.22
C GLN A 117 -25.43 -5.45 38.76
N ASN A 118 -25.18 -4.24 38.25
CA ASN A 118 -24.50 -4.05 36.96
C ASN A 118 -22.99 -4.15 37.20
N LEU A 119 -22.39 -5.29 36.89
CA LEU A 119 -20.94 -5.45 36.84
C LEU A 119 -20.44 -4.93 35.49
N ARG A 120 -19.65 -3.86 35.50
CA ARG A 120 -18.88 -3.39 34.35
C ARG A 120 -17.70 -4.35 34.18
N GLY A 121 -17.86 -5.37 33.34
CA GLY A 121 -16.79 -6.29 32.99
C GLY A 121 -15.85 -5.64 32.00
N ASP A 122 -14.80 -5.00 32.50
CA ASP A 122 -13.53 -4.87 31.79
C ASP A 122 -12.96 -6.29 31.63
N TYR A 123 -12.92 -6.78 30.40
CA TYR A 123 -12.11 -7.94 30.05
C TYR A 123 -11.05 -7.51 29.05
N ASP A 124 -9.89 -7.16 29.62
CA ASP A 124 -8.61 -7.25 28.95
C ASP A 124 -8.39 -8.69 28.46
N PHE A 125 -8.28 -8.86 27.15
CA PHE A 125 -7.58 -10.00 26.52
C PHE A 125 -6.50 -9.33 25.66
N LEU A 126 -5.26 -9.14 26.13
CA LEU A 126 -4.23 -10.16 26.27
C LEU A 126 -4.37 -11.29 25.24
N ASN A 127 -3.57 -11.15 24.18
CA ASN A 127 -2.86 -12.18 23.41
C ASN A 127 -3.64 -13.45 23.03
N ASP A 128 -3.93 -13.56 21.74
CA ASP A 128 -3.52 -14.74 20.95
C ASP A 128 -2.68 -14.26 19.76
#